data_AF-A0A3Q1M192-F1
#
_entry.id   AF-A0A3Q1M192-F1
#
_cell.length_a   1.000
_cell.length_b   1.000
_cell.length_c   1.000
_cell.angle_alpha   90.00
_cell.angle_beta   90.00
_cell.angle_gamma   90.00
#
_symmetry.space_group_name_H-M   'P 1'
#
loop_
_entity.id
_entity.type
_entity.pdbx_description
1 polymer ?
#
loop_
_entity_poly.entity_id
_entity_poly.type
_entity_poly.pdbx_seq_one_letter_code
_entity_poly.pdbx_strand_id
1 'polypeptide(L)'
;MAWQMTQLLLLALVAAAWGAQAPRTPRARTDLLNVCMDAKHHKAEPGPEDSLHEQCSPWRKNACCSVNTSIEAHKDISYLYRFNWDHCGKMEPACKRHFIQDTCLYECSPNLGPWIREVNQRWRKERVLGVPLCKEDCQSWWEDCRTSYTCKSNWHKGWNWTSGYNQCPVKAACHRFDFYFPTPAALCNEIWSHSYKVNQSWRKERILNVPLCKEDCQSWWEDCRTSYTCKSNWHRGWDWTSGYNQCPVKAACHRFDFYFPTPAALCNEIWSHSYKASNYSRGSGRCIQMWFDPILDNPNEEVARFYAESMNGAGLHEAWPLRCGLLLLLLWLLS
;
A
#
# COMPACT_ATOMS: atom_id res chain seq x y z
N MET A 1 2.87 56.22 -41.23
CA MET A 1 3.57 55.69 -40.03
C MET A 1 2.67 55.50 -38.80
N ALA A 2 1.56 56.24 -38.64
CA ALA A 2 0.64 56.04 -37.50
C ALA A 2 -0.25 54.78 -37.59
N TRP A 3 -0.56 54.28 -38.79
CA TRP A 3 -1.46 53.15 -39.01
C TRP A 3 -0.85 51.76 -38.72
N GLN A 4 0.45 51.60 -38.95
CA GLN A 4 1.17 50.36 -38.62
C GLN A 4 1.43 50.24 -37.11
N MET A 5 1.63 51.37 -36.40
CA MET A 5 1.80 51.36 -34.95
C MET A 5 0.51 51.01 -34.20
N THR A 6 -0.66 51.45 -34.69
CA THR A 6 -1.95 51.11 -34.07
C THR A 6 -2.33 49.63 -34.26
N GLN A 7 -1.98 49.01 -35.40
CA GLN A 7 -2.20 47.57 -35.62
C GLN A 7 -1.31 46.69 -34.74
N LEU A 8 -0.05 47.09 -34.51
CA LEU A 8 0.88 46.39 -33.61
C LEU A 8 0.46 46.51 -32.13
N LEU A 9 -0.09 47.66 -31.72
CA LEU A 9 -0.64 47.87 -30.37
C LEU A 9 -1.92 47.06 -30.12
N LEU A 10 -2.81 46.93 -31.12
CA LEU A 10 -4.02 46.12 -31.01
C LEU A 10 -3.71 44.60 -30.95
N LEU A 11 -2.73 44.12 -31.73
CA LEU A 11 -2.28 42.71 -31.67
C LEU A 11 -1.59 42.38 -30.32
N ALA A 12 -0.84 43.32 -29.74
CA ALA A 12 -0.25 43.16 -28.41
C ALA A 12 -1.31 43.14 -27.29
N LEU A 13 -2.38 43.92 -27.41
CA LEU A 13 -3.49 43.94 -26.45
C LEU A 13 -4.36 42.67 -26.51
N VAL A 14 -4.57 42.09 -27.69
CA VAL A 14 -5.30 40.82 -27.85
C VAL A 14 -4.46 39.63 -27.34
N ALA A 15 -3.14 39.65 -27.53
CA ALA A 15 -2.24 38.64 -26.96
C ALA A 15 -2.15 38.71 -25.42
N ALA A 16 -2.23 39.90 -24.83
CA ALA A 16 -2.27 40.08 -23.39
C ALA A 16 -3.61 39.66 -22.76
N ALA A 17 -4.71 39.69 -23.51
CA ALA A 17 -6.03 39.27 -23.03
C ALA A 17 -6.26 37.74 -23.06
N TRP A 18 -5.45 37.00 -23.82
CA TRP A 18 -5.56 35.53 -23.96
C TRP A 18 -4.41 34.75 -23.30
N GLY A 19 -3.44 35.44 -22.70
CA GLY A 19 -2.39 34.84 -21.89
C GLY A 19 -2.85 34.57 -20.45
N ALA A 20 -2.99 33.29 -20.11
CA ALA A 20 -3.11 32.74 -18.76
C ALA A 20 -4.51 32.72 -18.10
N GLN A 21 -5.42 31.97 -18.70
CA GLN A 21 -6.22 31.01 -17.93
C GLN A 21 -5.96 29.61 -18.48
N ALA A 22 -4.76 29.10 -18.19
CA ALA A 22 -4.57 27.67 -18.15
C ALA A 22 -5.65 27.09 -17.20
N PRO A 23 -6.32 25.97 -17.55
CA PRO A 23 -7.15 25.27 -16.57
C PRO A 23 -6.28 25.08 -15.33
N ARG A 24 -6.75 25.55 -14.17
CA ARG A 24 -6.06 25.34 -12.90
C ARG A 24 -5.83 23.85 -12.76
N THR A 25 -4.61 23.42 -13.09
CA THR A 25 -4.10 22.15 -12.62
C THR A 25 -4.20 22.22 -11.10
N PRO A 26 -4.74 21.18 -10.43
CA PRO A 26 -4.74 21.14 -8.98
C PRO A 26 -3.32 21.45 -8.52
N ARG A 27 -3.17 22.45 -7.65
CA ARG A 27 -1.86 22.86 -7.16
C ARG A 27 -1.22 21.61 -6.58
N ALA A 28 -0.14 21.13 -7.18
CA ALA A 28 0.53 19.94 -6.69
C ALA A 28 0.94 20.22 -5.24
N ARG A 29 0.34 19.48 -4.30
CA ARG A 29 0.63 19.60 -2.88
C ARG A 29 2.13 19.35 -2.71
N THR A 30 2.85 20.37 -2.23
CA THR A 30 4.31 20.31 -2.06
C THR A 30 4.70 19.42 -0.88
N ASP A 31 3.85 19.37 0.15
CA ASP A 31 4.08 18.58 1.37
C ASP A 31 3.19 17.33 1.38
N LEU A 32 3.79 16.19 1.06
CA LEU A 32 3.12 14.87 1.00
C LEU A 32 3.35 14.02 2.25
N LEU A 33 4.30 14.39 3.10
CA LEU A 33 4.68 13.62 4.28
C LEU A 33 4.22 14.34 5.54
N ASN A 34 3.67 13.59 6.50
CA ASN A 34 3.25 14.11 7.79
C ASN A 34 2.27 15.30 7.65
N VAL A 35 1.16 15.07 6.97
CA VAL A 35 0.15 16.10 6.69
C VAL A 35 -1.27 15.59 6.92
N CYS A 36 -2.17 16.49 7.29
CA CYS A 36 -3.59 16.21 7.41
C CYS A 36 -4.38 16.69 6.19
N MET A 37 -5.42 15.96 5.81
CA MET A 37 -6.30 16.38 4.71
C MET A 37 -7.32 17.42 5.21
N ASP A 38 -7.69 18.39 4.37
CA ASP A 38 -8.80 19.32 4.65
C ASP A 38 -10.15 18.63 4.39
N ALA A 39 -10.53 17.75 5.32
CA ALA A 39 -11.84 17.13 5.40
C ALA A 39 -12.59 17.55 6.68
N LYS A 40 -13.69 16.86 7.00
CA LYS A 40 -14.70 17.38 7.93
C LYS A 40 -14.22 17.46 9.39
N HIS A 41 -13.37 16.53 9.84
CA HIS A 41 -12.99 16.38 11.25
C HIS A 41 -11.47 16.34 11.48
N HIS A 42 -10.68 16.51 10.43
CA HIS A 42 -9.22 16.57 10.54
C HIS A 42 -8.78 17.87 11.20
N LYS A 43 -7.71 17.78 12.00
CA LYS A 43 -6.92 18.93 12.42
C LYS A 43 -6.18 19.52 11.21
N ALA A 44 -5.74 20.77 11.35
CA ALA A 44 -4.92 21.41 10.32
C ALA A 44 -3.56 20.72 10.15
N GLU A 45 -2.94 20.31 11.25
CA GLU A 45 -1.62 19.69 11.29
C GLU A 45 -1.60 18.46 12.21
N PRO A 46 -0.74 17.46 11.95
CA PRO A 46 -0.57 16.31 12.83
C PRO A 46 0.00 16.71 14.20
N GLY A 47 -0.33 15.92 15.22
CA GLY A 47 0.29 16.07 16.55
C GLY A 47 -0.11 14.96 17.51
N PRO A 48 0.54 14.87 18.69
CA PRO A 48 0.24 13.84 19.67
C PRO A 48 -1.17 13.98 20.25
N GLU A 49 -1.80 12.83 20.52
CA GLU A 49 -3.13 12.66 21.12
C GLU A 49 -3.07 11.43 22.04
N ASP A 50 -2.62 11.58 23.29
CA ASP A 50 -2.26 10.44 24.16
C ASP A 50 -3.44 9.50 24.49
N SER A 51 -4.67 9.98 24.32
CA SER A 51 -5.90 9.31 24.75
C SER A 51 -6.79 8.86 23.60
N LEU A 52 -6.25 8.61 22.40
CA LEU A 52 -7.06 8.04 21.30
C LEU A 52 -7.69 6.71 21.72
N HIS A 53 -8.97 6.57 21.42
CA HIS A 53 -9.85 5.50 21.87
C HIS A 53 -9.59 4.19 21.11
N GLU A 54 -9.49 3.09 21.85
CA GLU A 54 -9.46 1.70 21.36
C GLU A 54 -8.67 1.49 20.05
N GLN A 55 -9.37 1.25 18.93
CA GLN A 55 -8.79 0.90 17.62
C GLN A 55 -7.97 2.04 17.01
N CYS A 56 -8.23 3.29 17.42
CA CYS A 56 -7.47 4.45 16.98
C CYS A 56 -6.19 4.69 17.81
N SER A 57 -5.94 3.89 18.86
CA SER A 57 -4.74 4.03 19.70
C SER A 57 -3.38 3.94 18.99
N PRO A 58 -3.20 3.26 17.83
CA PRO A 58 -1.93 3.24 17.11
C PRO A 58 -1.42 4.63 16.67
N TRP A 59 -2.30 5.63 16.51
CA TRP A 59 -1.93 6.97 16.05
C TRP A 59 -1.61 7.96 17.18
N ARG A 60 -1.62 7.56 18.47
CA ARG A 60 -1.49 8.46 19.63
C ARG A 60 -0.26 9.37 19.59
N LYS A 61 0.87 8.89 19.07
CA LYS A 61 2.12 9.69 19.00
C LYS A 61 2.03 10.83 17.99
N ASN A 62 1.22 10.66 16.94
CA ASN A 62 1.13 11.62 15.85
C ASN A 62 -0.14 11.34 15.01
N ALA A 63 -1.20 12.13 15.21
CA ALA A 63 -2.50 11.94 14.60
C ALA A 63 -3.08 13.24 14.01
N CYS A 64 -3.92 13.07 12.98
CA CYS A 64 -4.75 14.11 12.38
C CYS A 64 -6.16 14.22 12.98
N CYS A 65 -6.58 13.24 13.79
CA CYS A 65 -7.86 13.26 14.47
C CYS A 65 -7.71 13.78 15.90
N SER A 66 -8.83 14.12 16.54
CA SER A 66 -8.90 14.42 17.98
C SER A 66 -9.35 13.21 18.79
N VAL A 67 -9.14 13.23 20.12
CA VAL A 67 -9.73 12.22 21.03
C VAL A 67 -11.24 12.03 20.80
N ASN A 68 -12.01 13.12 20.67
CA ASN A 68 -13.46 13.05 20.44
C ASN A 68 -13.80 12.33 19.13
N THR A 69 -13.03 12.60 18.07
CA THR A 69 -13.19 11.92 16.77
C THR A 69 -12.95 10.42 16.91
N SER A 70 -11.92 10.02 17.67
CA SER A 70 -11.62 8.60 17.89
C SER A 70 -12.71 7.85 18.67
N ILE A 71 -13.33 8.50 19.67
CA ILE A 71 -14.46 7.93 20.43
C ILE A 71 -15.66 7.73 19.48
N GLU A 72 -15.90 8.68 18.60
CA GLU A 72 -17.09 8.72 17.76
C GLU A 72 -16.96 7.86 16.50
N ALA A 73 -15.73 7.48 16.13
CA ALA A 73 -15.48 6.40 15.17
C ALA A 73 -16.08 5.05 15.62
N HIS A 74 -16.27 4.85 16.94
CA HIS A 74 -16.75 3.58 17.51
C HIS A 74 -18.27 3.55 17.77
N LYS A 75 -18.99 4.66 17.51
CA LYS A 75 -20.43 4.78 17.76
C LYS A 75 -21.26 4.63 16.48
N ASP A 76 -22.44 4.04 16.60
CA ASP A 76 -23.45 4.05 15.53
C ASP A 76 -24.09 5.42 15.40
N ILE A 77 -24.32 5.86 14.16
CA ILE A 77 -24.96 7.15 13.86
C ILE A 77 -24.22 8.30 14.57
N SER A 78 -22.90 8.19 14.64
CA SER A 78 -22.05 9.14 15.37
C SER A 78 -22.08 10.54 14.77
N TYR A 79 -21.60 11.53 15.53
CA TYR A 79 -21.59 12.91 15.03
C TYR A 79 -20.74 13.08 13.77
N LEU A 80 -19.79 12.16 13.53
CA LEU A 80 -18.87 12.24 12.40
C LEU A 80 -19.66 12.37 11.09
N TYR A 81 -20.52 11.40 10.81
CA TYR A 81 -21.24 11.30 9.54
C TYR A 81 -22.71 10.90 9.69
N ARG A 82 -23.20 10.70 10.92
CA ARG A 82 -24.52 10.11 11.21
C ARG A 82 -24.74 8.82 10.43
N PHE A 83 -23.67 8.03 10.30
CA PHE A 83 -23.68 6.82 9.51
C PHE A 83 -24.21 5.65 10.35
N ASN A 84 -25.31 5.05 9.93
CA ASN A 84 -25.86 3.81 10.43
C ASN A 84 -25.18 2.61 9.74
N TRP A 85 -24.34 1.91 10.51
CA TRP A 85 -23.72 0.66 10.07
C TRP A 85 -24.77 -0.45 9.91
N ASP A 86 -25.86 -0.41 10.68
CA ASP A 86 -26.93 -1.41 10.72
C ASP A 86 -28.11 -1.10 9.75
N HIS A 87 -27.83 -0.44 8.62
CA HIS A 87 -28.86 0.00 7.66
C HIS A 87 -29.65 -1.14 6.98
N CYS A 88 -29.17 -2.37 7.07
CA CYS A 88 -29.82 -3.58 6.57
C CYS A 88 -30.02 -4.64 7.67
N GLY A 89 -30.13 -4.22 8.92
CA GLY A 89 -30.09 -5.09 10.10
C GLY A 89 -28.72 -5.05 10.78
N LYS A 90 -28.60 -5.73 11.92
CA LYS A 90 -27.40 -5.70 12.75
C LYS A 90 -26.19 -6.24 11.97
N MET A 91 -25.16 -5.42 11.84
CA MET A 91 -23.89 -5.81 11.23
C MET A 91 -23.11 -6.72 12.18
N GLU A 92 -22.42 -7.71 11.61
CA GLU A 92 -21.53 -8.57 12.39
C GLU A 92 -20.42 -7.74 13.06
N PRO A 93 -20.11 -7.95 14.35
CA PRO A 93 -19.10 -7.17 15.06
C PRO A 93 -17.71 -7.23 14.39
N ALA A 94 -17.34 -8.39 13.82
CA ALA A 94 -16.09 -8.56 13.08
C ALA A 94 -16.05 -7.66 11.83
N CYS A 95 -17.15 -7.61 11.07
CA CYS A 95 -17.29 -6.71 9.92
C CYS A 95 -17.20 -5.23 10.34
N LYS A 96 -17.95 -4.85 11.39
CA LYS A 96 -17.99 -3.48 11.90
C LYS A 96 -16.62 -2.98 12.36
N ARG A 97 -15.81 -3.86 12.97
CA ARG A 97 -14.44 -3.55 13.38
C ARG A 97 -13.60 -3.01 12.22
N HIS A 98 -13.71 -3.56 11.01
CA HIS A 98 -12.98 -3.05 9.85
C HIS A 98 -13.42 -1.64 9.43
N PHE A 99 -14.72 -1.32 9.51
CA PHE A 99 -15.22 0.04 9.25
C PHE A 99 -14.77 1.06 10.30
N ILE A 100 -14.63 0.64 11.55
CA ILE A 100 -14.05 1.46 12.62
C ILE A 100 -12.56 1.70 12.32
N GLN A 101 -11.81 0.66 11.97
CA GLN A 101 -10.39 0.76 11.64
C GLN A 101 -10.15 1.65 10.40
N ASP A 102 -11.00 1.52 9.37
CA ASP A 102 -11.03 2.39 8.19
C ASP A 102 -11.28 3.86 8.58
N THR A 103 -12.23 4.11 9.48
CA THR A 103 -12.48 5.45 10.02
C THR A 103 -11.26 5.98 10.78
N CYS A 104 -10.63 5.19 11.64
CA CYS A 104 -9.40 5.60 12.33
C CYS A 104 -8.27 5.91 11.35
N LEU A 105 -8.06 5.09 10.32
CA LEU A 105 -7.05 5.33 9.30
C LEU A 105 -7.33 6.64 8.56
N TYR A 106 -8.56 6.82 8.09
CA TYR A 106 -8.96 7.99 7.31
C TYR A 106 -8.86 9.28 8.13
N GLU A 107 -9.36 9.29 9.37
CA GLU A 107 -9.40 10.49 10.22
C GLU A 107 -8.04 10.79 10.88
N CYS A 108 -7.27 9.77 11.25
CA CYS A 108 -6.10 9.95 12.12
C CYS A 108 -4.75 9.89 11.39
N SER A 109 -4.62 9.23 10.25
CA SER A 109 -3.31 9.01 9.64
C SER A 109 -2.70 10.27 9.01
N PRO A 110 -1.51 10.71 9.45
CA PRO A 110 -0.79 11.81 8.82
C PRO A 110 0.01 11.38 7.58
N ASN A 111 -0.12 10.12 7.16
CA ASN A 111 0.69 9.51 6.10
C ASN A 111 -0.09 9.27 4.79
N LEU A 112 -1.28 9.84 4.68
CA LEU A 112 -2.13 9.69 3.48
C LEU A 112 -1.83 10.74 2.38
N GLY A 113 -0.92 11.67 2.64
CA GLY A 113 -0.57 12.80 1.76
C GLY A 113 -0.40 12.49 0.27
N PRO A 114 0.33 11.43 -0.15
CA PRO A 114 0.52 11.11 -1.57
C PRO A 114 -0.78 10.83 -2.34
N TRP A 115 -1.83 10.41 -1.63
CA TRP A 115 -3.12 10.04 -2.20
C TRP A 115 -4.19 11.12 -2.01
N ILE A 116 -3.88 12.23 -1.34
CA ILE A 116 -4.80 13.33 -1.17
C ILE A 116 -5.05 14.03 -2.50
N ARG A 117 -6.32 14.29 -2.81
CA ARG A 117 -6.78 15.00 -4.00
C ARG A 117 -7.83 16.03 -3.59
N GLU A 118 -7.69 17.23 -4.13
CA GLU A 118 -8.72 18.26 -4.04
C GLU A 118 -10.02 17.77 -4.68
N VAL A 119 -11.15 18.07 -4.03
CA VAL A 119 -12.48 17.82 -4.54
C VAL A 119 -13.37 19.02 -4.29
N ASN A 120 -14.33 19.24 -5.19
CA ASN A 120 -15.35 20.26 -5.01
C ASN A 120 -16.60 19.63 -4.37
N GLN A 121 -16.63 19.52 -3.04
CA GLN A 121 -17.77 19.02 -2.27
C GLN A 121 -18.14 20.00 -1.14
N ARG A 122 -19.42 20.05 -0.77
CA ARG A 122 -19.92 21.00 0.25
C ARG A 122 -19.35 20.77 1.65
N TRP A 123 -18.92 19.56 1.96
CA TRP A 123 -18.59 19.12 3.33
C TRP A 123 -17.12 18.71 3.52
N ARG A 124 -16.31 18.73 2.46
CA ARG A 124 -14.86 18.49 2.50
C ARG A 124 -14.20 19.06 1.24
N LYS A 125 -12.96 19.51 1.36
CA LYS A 125 -12.17 20.03 0.23
C LYS A 125 -11.19 19.01 -0.32
N GLU A 126 -10.84 18.00 0.47
CA GLU A 126 -9.91 16.95 0.08
C GLU A 126 -10.49 15.54 0.35
N ARG A 127 -9.95 14.52 -0.33
CA ARG A 127 -10.04 13.08 0.02
C ARG A 127 -8.78 12.37 -0.38
N VAL A 128 -8.62 11.16 0.13
CA VAL A 128 -7.80 10.14 -0.49
C VAL A 128 -8.44 9.48 -1.73
N LEU A 129 -7.58 9.12 -2.69
CA LEU A 129 -7.88 8.28 -3.84
C LEU A 129 -6.73 7.32 -4.13
N GLY A 130 -7.05 6.05 -4.34
CA GLY A 130 -6.08 5.01 -4.74
C GLY A 130 -5.04 4.68 -3.67
N VAL A 131 -5.37 4.83 -2.39
CA VAL A 131 -4.51 4.40 -1.28
C VAL A 131 -4.29 2.89 -1.39
N PRO A 132 -3.04 2.40 -1.46
CA PRO A 132 -2.78 0.99 -1.54
C PRO A 132 -3.21 0.33 -0.23
N LEU A 133 -4.13 -0.63 -0.33
CA LEU A 133 -4.51 -1.48 0.79
C LEU A 133 -3.82 -2.84 0.64
N CYS A 134 -3.29 -3.39 1.73
CA CYS A 134 -2.74 -4.74 1.74
C CYS A 134 -3.83 -5.74 1.32
N LYS A 135 -3.43 -6.76 0.57
CA LYS A 135 -4.36 -7.76 0.07
C LYS A 135 -5.00 -8.53 1.23
N GLU A 136 -4.21 -8.86 2.24
CA GLU A 136 -4.61 -9.62 3.42
C GLU A 136 -5.62 -8.84 4.27
N ASP A 137 -5.39 -7.54 4.49
CA ASP A 137 -6.33 -6.67 5.20
C ASP A 137 -7.67 -6.57 4.45
N CYS A 138 -7.62 -6.40 3.13
CA CYS A 138 -8.83 -6.38 2.31
C CYS A 138 -9.56 -7.73 2.32
N GLN A 139 -8.82 -8.84 2.28
CA GLN A 139 -9.39 -10.18 2.30
C GLN A 139 -10.07 -10.46 3.64
N SER A 140 -9.41 -10.15 4.76
CA SER A 140 -10.00 -10.26 6.10
C SER A 140 -11.26 -9.40 6.23
N TRP A 141 -11.22 -8.15 5.76
CA TRP A 141 -12.39 -7.28 5.76
C TRP A 141 -13.57 -7.91 5.01
N TRP A 142 -13.31 -8.44 3.81
CA TRP A 142 -14.35 -9.10 3.02
C TRP A 142 -14.88 -10.38 3.67
N GLU A 143 -14.00 -11.23 4.21
CA GLU A 143 -14.38 -12.50 4.83
C GLU A 143 -15.25 -12.31 6.08
N ASP A 144 -14.91 -11.30 6.90
CA ASP A 144 -15.66 -10.93 8.10
C ASP A 144 -17.00 -10.26 7.77
N CYS A 145 -17.11 -9.62 6.60
CA CYS A 145 -18.33 -8.95 6.16
C CYS A 145 -19.26 -9.80 5.29
N ARG A 146 -18.80 -10.88 4.65
CA ARG A 146 -19.57 -11.60 3.61
C ARG A 146 -20.96 -12.07 4.02
N THR A 147 -21.21 -12.32 5.31
CA THR A 147 -22.51 -12.75 5.86
C THR A 147 -23.36 -11.60 6.38
N SER A 148 -22.79 -10.40 6.56
CA SER A 148 -23.54 -9.18 6.85
C SER A 148 -24.34 -8.73 5.62
N TYR A 149 -25.28 -7.81 5.81
CA TYR A 149 -26.17 -7.33 4.75
C TYR A 149 -25.91 -5.87 4.41
N THR A 150 -26.08 -5.55 3.13
CA THR A 150 -26.13 -4.17 2.62
C THR A 150 -27.11 -4.10 1.45
N CYS A 151 -27.36 -2.91 0.93
CA CYS A 151 -28.28 -2.68 -0.18
C CYS A 151 -27.62 -2.02 -1.39
N LYS A 152 -26.29 -1.86 -1.38
CA LYS A 152 -25.55 -1.28 -2.50
C LYS A 152 -24.03 -1.52 -2.44
N SER A 153 -23.39 -1.40 -3.60
CA SER A 153 -21.95 -1.56 -3.81
C SER A 153 -21.10 -0.27 -3.68
N ASN A 154 -21.71 0.87 -3.34
CA ASN A 154 -20.97 2.12 -3.13
C ASN A 154 -21.61 2.97 -2.03
N TRP A 155 -20.90 3.15 -0.92
CA TRP A 155 -21.38 3.80 0.29
C TRP A 155 -20.99 5.29 0.37
N HIS A 156 -20.23 5.79 -0.58
CA HIS A 156 -19.82 7.19 -0.59
C HIS A 156 -20.92 8.15 -1.08
N LYS A 157 -21.91 7.68 -1.85
CA LYS A 157 -22.99 8.52 -2.43
C LYS A 157 -24.29 7.77 -2.56
N GLY A 158 -25.40 8.47 -2.76
CA GLY A 158 -26.70 7.88 -3.15
C GLY A 158 -27.43 7.13 -2.04
N TRP A 159 -27.30 7.59 -0.80
CA TRP A 159 -28.14 7.16 0.32
C TRP A 159 -29.39 8.04 0.42
N ASN A 160 -30.45 7.49 1.01
CA ASN A 160 -31.57 8.29 1.51
C ASN A 160 -31.20 8.85 2.90
N TRP A 161 -31.34 10.17 3.08
CA TRP A 161 -30.99 10.86 4.34
C TRP A 161 -32.20 11.52 5.03
N THR A 162 -33.43 11.25 4.58
CA THR A 162 -34.65 11.91 5.11
C THR A 162 -34.80 11.75 6.63
N SER A 163 -34.35 10.63 7.21
CA SER A 163 -34.38 10.40 8.66
C SER A 163 -33.16 10.94 9.42
N GLY A 164 -32.25 11.66 8.77
CA GLY A 164 -31.06 12.24 9.38
C GLY A 164 -29.86 11.30 9.52
N TYR A 165 -29.98 10.06 9.04
CA TYR A 165 -28.92 9.05 8.90
C TYR A 165 -29.08 8.31 7.57
N ASN A 166 -28.07 7.57 7.12
CA ASN A 166 -28.14 6.86 5.84
C ASN A 166 -29.14 5.69 5.90
N GLN A 167 -30.01 5.66 4.90
CA GLN A 167 -30.96 4.59 4.64
C GLN A 167 -30.85 4.13 3.20
N CYS A 168 -31.17 2.86 2.99
CA CYS A 168 -31.25 2.28 1.65
C CYS A 168 -32.17 3.08 0.73
N PRO A 169 -31.82 3.23 -0.56
CA PRO A 169 -32.73 3.82 -1.54
C PRO A 169 -34.08 3.09 -1.57
N VAL A 170 -35.16 3.80 -1.92
CA VAL A 170 -36.59 3.39 -1.79
C VAL A 170 -37.00 2.09 -2.53
N LYS A 171 -36.08 1.42 -3.23
CA LYS A 171 -36.31 0.13 -3.91
C LYS A 171 -35.13 -0.85 -3.80
N ALA A 172 -34.11 -0.49 -3.04
CA ALA A 172 -32.94 -1.34 -2.87
C ALA A 172 -33.24 -2.41 -1.83
N ALA A 173 -33.17 -3.67 -2.22
CA ALA A 173 -33.30 -4.80 -1.30
C ALA A 173 -31.98 -5.01 -0.54
N CYS A 174 -32.08 -5.47 0.70
CA CYS A 174 -30.92 -5.88 1.46
C CYS A 174 -30.51 -7.29 1.05
N HIS A 175 -29.26 -7.46 0.64
CA HIS A 175 -28.64 -8.75 0.36
C HIS A 175 -27.31 -8.85 1.10
N ARG A 176 -26.76 -10.06 1.16
CA ARG A 176 -25.44 -10.28 1.75
C ARG A 176 -24.36 -9.47 1.04
N PHE A 177 -23.28 -9.15 1.75
CA PHE A 177 -22.16 -8.41 1.16
C PHE A 177 -21.57 -9.11 -0.06
N ASP A 178 -21.49 -10.44 -0.08
CA ASP A 178 -20.98 -11.20 -1.24
C ASP A 178 -21.83 -11.09 -2.51
N PHE A 179 -23.11 -10.70 -2.38
CA PHE A 179 -23.95 -10.37 -3.53
C PHE A 179 -23.55 -9.04 -4.18
N TYR A 180 -23.31 -7.99 -3.37
CA TYR A 180 -22.92 -6.66 -3.87
C TYR A 180 -21.41 -6.53 -4.14
N PHE A 181 -20.61 -7.35 -3.48
CA PHE A 181 -19.16 -7.37 -3.53
C PHE A 181 -18.69 -8.82 -3.72
N PRO A 182 -18.70 -9.36 -4.95
CA PRO A 182 -18.41 -10.77 -5.20
C PRO A 182 -16.95 -11.17 -4.94
N THR A 183 -16.05 -10.21 -4.72
CA THR A 183 -14.64 -10.44 -4.41
C THR A 183 -14.13 -9.42 -3.38
N PRO A 184 -13.04 -9.70 -2.64
CA PRO A 184 -12.41 -8.70 -1.77
C PRO A 184 -12.06 -7.41 -2.50
N ALA A 185 -11.51 -7.51 -3.71
CA ALA A 185 -11.17 -6.35 -4.53
C ALA A 185 -12.40 -5.50 -4.87
N ALA A 186 -13.56 -6.12 -5.13
CA ALA A 186 -14.80 -5.39 -5.35
C ALA A 186 -15.23 -4.61 -4.11
N LEU A 187 -15.09 -5.18 -2.90
CA LEU A 187 -15.36 -4.45 -1.66
C LEU A 187 -14.44 -3.24 -1.50
N CYS A 188 -13.13 -3.49 -1.41
CA CYS A 188 -12.17 -2.46 -1.01
C CYS A 188 -12.00 -1.36 -2.07
N ASN A 189 -12.10 -1.69 -3.37
CA ASN A 189 -11.97 -0.70 -4.43
C ASN A 189 -13.26 0.14 -4.59
N GLU A 190 -14.44 -0.45 -4.41
CA GLU A 190 -15.70 0.20 -4.79
C GLU A 190 -16.44 0.87 -3.65
N ILE A 191 -16.38 0.32 -2.42
CA ILE A 191 -17.25 0.74 -1.33
C ILE A 191 -17.14 2.24 -1.05
N TRP A 192 -15.92 2.80 -1.12
CA TRP A 192 -15.65 4.23 -0.93
C TRP A 192 -15.29 4.97 -2.22
N SER A 193 -15.79 4.55 -3.39
CA SER A 193 -15.47 5.18 -4.69
C SER A 193 -13.96 5.32 -4.93
N HIS A 194 -13.23 4.19 -4.88
CA HIS A 194 -11.78 4.12 -5.12
C HIS A 194 -10.92 4.97 -4.17
N SER A 195 -11.37 5.19 -2.93
CA SER A 195 -10.47 5.67 -1.86
C SER A 195 -9.28 4.73 -1.71
N TYR A 196 -9.53 3.42 -1.77
CA TYR A 196 -8.51 2.38 -1.70
C TYR A 196 -8.35 1.68 -3.04
N LYS A 197 -7.16 1.11 -3.26
CA LYS A 197 -6.84 0.24 -4.38
C LYS A 197 -6.07 -0.97 -3.86
N VAL A 198 -6.65 -2.14 -3.98
CA VAL A 198 -5.96 -3.39 -3.64
C VAL A 198 -5.09 -3.80 -4.80
N ASN A 199 -3.80 -3.98 -4.54
CA ASN A 199 -2.93 -4.63 -5.52
C ASN A 199 -3.26 -6.14 -5.49
N GLN A 200 -3.67 -6.71 -6.62
CA GLN A 200 -3.88 -8.16 -6.71
C GLN A 200 -2.58 -8.95 -6.51
N SER A 201 -1.43 -8.27 -6.57
CA SER A 201 -0.14 -8.75 -6.09
C SER A 201 -0.02 -8.57 -4.57
N TRP A 202 0.13 -9.68 -3.85
CA TRP A 202 0.35 -9.82 -2.40
C TRP A 202 1.56 -9.04 -1.85
N ARG A 203 2.45 -8.55 -2.73
CA ARG A 203 3.49 -7.56 -2.42
C ARG A 203 3.72 -6.65 -3.63
N LYS A 204 3.97 -5.35 -3.43
CA LYS A 204 4.37 -4.45 -4.52
C LYS A 204 5.82 -4.71 -4.95
N GLU A 205 6.67 -5.04 -3.99
CA GLU A 205 8.09 -5.36 -4.15
C GLU A 205 8.41 -6.56 -3.26
N ARG A 206 9.39 -7.37 -3.65
CA ARG A 206 9.90 -8.45 -2.81
C ARG A 206 11.39 -8.59 -3.00
N ILE A 207 12.06 -9.08 -1.97
CA ILE A 207 13.46 -9.49 -2.09
C ILE A 207 13.55 -10.73 -2.98
N LEU A 208 14.56 -10.73 -3.85
CA LEU A 208 14.88 -11.77 -4.81
C LEU A 208 16.39 -11.97 -4.80
N ASN A 209 16.82 -13.23 -4.77
CA ASN A 209 18.24 -13.60 -4.88
C ASN A 209 19.16 -12.92 -3.87
N VAL A 210 18.68 -12.65 -2.65
CA VAL A 210 19.53 -12.10 -1.59
C VAL A 210 20.67 -13.09 -1.31
N PRO A 211 21.94 -12.68 -1.40
CA PRO A 211 23.09 -13.60 -1.33
C PRO A 211 23.32 -14.02 0.12
N LEU A 212 22.60 -15.02 0.61
CA LEU A 212 22.68 -15.50 1.99
C LEU A 212 24.03 -16.19 2.24
N CYS A 213 24.72 -15.84 3.33
CA CYS A 213 26.01 -16.45 3.66
C CYS A 213 25.92 -17.97 3.81
N LYS A 214 27.01 -18.64 3.43
CA LYS A 214 27.10 -20.10 3.40
C LYS A 214 26.75 -20.72 4.76
N GLU A 215 27.32 -20.20 5.85
CA GLU A 215 27.14 -20.75 7.19
C GLU A 215 25.72 -20.53 7.72
N ASP A 216 25.10 -19.36 7.48
CA ASP A 216 23.71 -19.09 7.87
C ASP A 216 22.74 -20.07 7.19
N CYS A 217 22.93 -20.30 5.88
CA CYS A 217 22.11 -21.25 5.13
C CYS A 217 22.34 -22.71 5.58
N GLN A 218 23.59 -23.09 5.82
CA GLN A 218 23.95 -24.43 6.26
C GLN A 218 23.42 -24.73 7.67
N SER A 219 23.63 -23.83 8.64
CA SER A 219 23.15 -23.99 10.01
C SER A 219 21.63 -24.12 10.04
N TRP A 220 20.91 -23.26 9.32
CA TRP A 220 19.46 -23.34 9.25
C TRP A 220 18.97 -24.70 8.74
N TRP A 221 19.62 -25.24 7.70
CA TRP A 221 19.29 -26.56 7.16
C TRP A 221 19.60 -27.67 8.15
N GLU A 222 20.76 -27.65 8.80
CA GLU A 222 21.18 -28.67 9.78
C GLU A 222 20.22 -28.71 10.98
N ASP A 223 19.84 -27.55 11.51
CA ASP A 223 18.93 -27.42 12.64
C ASP A 223 17.51 -27.92 12.31
N CYS A 224 17.08 -27.77 11.06
CA CYS A 224 15.77 -28.22 10.59
C CYS A 224 15.76 -29.65 10.06
N ARG A 225 16.91 -30.29 9.85
CA ARG A 225 17.05 -31.55 9.10
C ARG A 225 16.15 -32.69 9.59
N THR A 226 15.91 -32.77 10.89
CA THR A 226 15.09 -33.82 11.54
C THR A 226 13.63 -33.41 11.75
N SER A 227 13.28 -32.16 11.45
CA SER A 227 11.90 -31.67 11.46
C SER A 227 11.11 -32.24 10.27
N TYR A 228 9.84 -31.87 10.15
CA TYR A 228 8.94 -32.35 9.10
C TYR A 228 8.30 -31.20 8.34
N THR A 229 8.00 -31.43 7.06
CA THR A 229 7.17 -30.56 6.23
C THR A 229 6.45 -31.39 5.17
N CYS A 230 5.58 -30.76 4.41
CA CYS A 230 4.82 -31.40 3.32
C CYS A 230 5.05 -30.72 1.97
N LYS A 231 5.88 -29.67 1.92
CA LYS A 231 6.13 -28.87 0.70
C LYS A 231 7.50 -28.23 0.71
N SER A 232 8.06 -28.04 -0.48
CA SER A 232 9.33 -27.33 -0.73
C SER A 232 9.17 -25.83 -1.04
N ASN A 233 7.94 -25.32 -1.21
CA ASN A 233 7.67 -23.90 -1.41
C ASN A 233 6.55 -23.45 -0.47
N TRP A 234 6.88 -22.51 0.42
CA TRP A 234 6.02 -22.06 1.51
C TRP A 234 5.33 -20.74 1.23
N HIS A 235 5.63 -20.05 0.12
CA HIS A 235 4.86 -18.88 -0.30
C HIS A 235 3.49 -19.26 -0.90
N ARG A 236 3.33 -20.46 -1.45
CA ARG A 236 2.14 -20.83 -2.24
C ARG A 236 1.74 -22.29 -2.13
N GLY A 237 0.46 -22.52 -2.41
CA GLY A 237 -0.12 -23.86 -2.52
C GLY A 237 -0.32 -24.56 -1.18
N TRP A 238 -0.56 -23.80 -0.11
CA TRP A 238 -1.16 -24.28 1.14
C TRP A 238 -2.68 -24.36 0.99
N ASP A 239 -3.32 -25.22 1.76
CA ASP A 239 -4.76 -25.17 2.00
C ASP A 239 -5.03 -24.16 3.13
N TRP A 240 -6.01 -23.27 2.93
CA TRP A 240 -6.38 -22.22 3.89
C TRP A 240 -7.84 -22.32 4.32
N THR A 241 -8.53 -23.40 3.98
CA THR A 241 -9.97 -23.59 4.27
C THR A 241 -10.31 -23.47 5.76
N SER A 242 -9.37 -23.77 6.65
CA SER A 242 -9.51 -23.65 8.11
C SER A 242 -9.09 -22.29 8.67
N GLY A 243 -8.73 -21.31 7.83
CA GLY A 243 -8.23 -20.00 8.26
C GLY A 243 -6.74 -19.96 8.66
N TYR A 244 -6.02 -21.08 8.56
CA TYR A 244 -4.56 -21.16 8.72
C TYR A 244 -3.98 -22.12 7.69
N ASN A 245 -2.67 -22.04 7.44
CA ASN A 245 -2.04 -22.88 6.42
C ASN A 245 -2.00 -24.34 6.86
N GLN A 246 -2.58 -25.20 6.03
CA GLN A 246 -2.55 -26.65 6.16
C GLN A 246 -1.91 -27.30 4.95
N CYS A 247 -1.33 -28.48 5.16
CA CYS A 247 -0.83 -29.31 4.07
C CYS A 247 -1.97 -29.64 3.09
N PRO A 248 -1.76 -29.49 1.77
CA PRO A 248 -2.75 -29.88 0.78
C PRO A 248 -3.18 -31.33 0.93
N VAL A 249 -4.43 -31.66 0.59
CA VAL A 249 -5.06 -33.00 0.77
C VAL A 249 -4.22 -34.18 0.25
N LYS A 250 -3.37 -33.97 -0.77
CA LYS A 250 -2.50 -35.01 -1.37
C LYS A 250 -1.02 -34.88 -1.00
N ALA A 251 -0.65 -33.92 -0.16
CA ALA A 251 0.73 -33.71 0.25
C ALA A 251 1.02 -34.54 1.51
N ALA A 252 1.95 -35.49 1.40
CA ALA A 252 2.41 -36.28 2.54
C ALA A 252 3.39 -35.48 3.40
N CYS A 253 3.38 -35.70 4.72
CA CYS A 253 4.41 -35.17 5.60
C CYS A 253 5.64 -36.09 5.58
N HIS A 254 6.79 -35.54 5.23
CA HIS A 254 8.08 -36.22 5.28
C HIS A 254 9.08 -35.40 6.08
N ARG A 255 10.25 -35.98 6.38
CA ARG A 255 11.34 -35.24 7.00
C ARG A 255 11.74 -34.04 6.14
N PHE A 256 12.29 -33.02 6.78
CA PHE A 256 12.64 -31.78 6.13
C PHE A 256 13.66 -31.97 5.00
N ASP A 257 14.62 -32.88 5.19
CA ASP A 257 15.63 -33.26 4.19
C ASP A 257 15.07 -34.05 2.99
N PHE A 258 13.85 -34.57 3.06
CA PHE A 258 13.15 -35.13 1.90
C PHE A 258 12.73 -34.01 0.93
N TYR A 259 12.17 -32.92 1.45
CA TYR A 259 11.73 -31.78 0.64
C TYR A 259 12.86 -30.81 0.29
N PHE A 260 13.90 -30.77 1.13
CA PHE A 260 15.08 -29.93 0.96
C PHE A 260 16.36 -30.78 1.08
N PRO A 261 16.80 -31.46 0.01
CA PRO A 261 17.93 -32.40 0.08
C PRO A 261 19.29 -31.77 0.40
N THR A 262 19.42 -30.45 0.22
CA THR A 262 20.65 -29.69 0.48
C THR A 262 20.33 -28.33 1.12
N PRO A 263 21.30 -27.67 1.78
CA PRO A 263 21.11 -26.30 2.26
C PRO A 263 20.68 -25.33 1.16
N ALA A 264 21.29 -25.44 -0.03
CA ALA A 264 20.91 -24.61 -1.17
C ALA A 264 19.45 -24.85 -1.61
N ALA A 265 18.98 -26.10 -1.60
CA ALA A 265 17.57 -26.39 -1.89
C ALA A 265 16.62 -25.73 -0.88
N LEU A 266 16.98 -25.72 0.41
CA LEU A 266 16.22 -24.98 1.43
C LEU A 266 16.20 -23.48 1.15
N CYS A 267 17.36 -22.84 1.17
CA CYS A 267 17.46 -21.38 1.16
C CYS A 267 16.94 -20.79 -0.15
N ASN A 268 17.13 -21.48 -1.27
CA ASN A 268 16.66 -21.02 -2.57
C ASN A 268 15.15 -21.24 -2.73
N GLU A 269 14.58 -22.38 -2.32
CA GLU A 269 13.23 -22.76 -2.75
C GLU A 269 12.11 -22.40 -1.76
N ILE A 270 12.39 -22.48 -0.45
CA ILE A 270 11.34 -22.38 0.58
C ILE A 270 10.54 -21.08 0.48
N TRP A 271 11.22 -19.98 0.17
CA TRP A 271 10.63 -18.65 -0.04
C TRP A 271 10.67 -18.22 -1.51
N SER A 272 10.53 -19.17 -2.45
CA SER A 272 10.47 -18.92 -3.89
C SER A 272 11.63 -18.06 -4.41
N HIS A 273 12.88 -18.34 -4.08
CA HIS A 273 14.07 -17.54 -4.46
C HIS A 273 14.14 -16.14 -3.85
N SER A 274 13.56 -15.93 -2.67
CA SER A 274 13.86 -14.72 -1.89
C SER A 274 15.34 -14.66 -1.49
N TYR A 275 15.96 -15.80 -1.19
CA TYR A 275 17.39 -15.94 -1.00
C TYR A 275 18.04 -16.75 -2.12
N LYS A 276 19.34 -16.54 -2.31
CA LYS A 276 20.23 -17.36 -3.10
C LYS A 276 21.42 -17.75 -2.23
N ALA A 277 21.61 -19.04 -1.99
CA ALA A 277 22.76 -19.53 -1.24
C ALA A 277 24.06 -19.06 -1.88
N SER A 278 24.89 -18.36 -1.11
CA SER A 278 26.18 -17.87 -1.53
C SER A 278 27.30 -18.87 -1.22
N ASN A 279 28.37 -18.83 -2.00
CA ASN A 279 29.61 -19.53 -1.67
C ASN A 279 30.51 -18.73 -0.72
N TYR A 280 30.17 -17.45 -0.48
CA TYR A 280 30.90 -16.61 0.45
C TYR A 280 30.50 -16.89 1.89
N SER A 281 31.50 -16.89 2.76
CA SER A 281 31.34 -17.07 4.20
C SER A 281 31.04 -15.76 4.93
N ARG A 282 30.53 -15.86 6.15
CA ARG A 282 30.33 -14.72 7.08
C ARG A 282 31.61 -13.89 7.21
N GLY A 283 31.46 -12.57 7.32
CA GLY A 283 32.58 -11.62 7.41
C GLY A 283 33.30 -11.31 6.09
N SER A 284 32.90 -11.92 4.96
CA SER A 284 33.53 -11.66 3.66
C SER A 284 33.20 -10.31 3.02
N GLY A 285 32.18 -9.59 3.53
CA GLY A 285 31.63 -8.41 2.86
C GLY A 285 30.90 -8.71 1.54
N ARG A 286 30.61 -10.00 1.24
CA ARG A 286 30.03 -10.44 -0.06
C ARG A 286 28.71 -11.21 0.06
N CYS A 287 28.21 -11.44 1.27
CA CYS A 287 26.96 -12.14 1.54
C CYS A 287 26.24 -11.56 2.76
N ILE A 288 24.92 -11.65 2.77
CA ILE A 288 24.07 -11.20 3.87
C ILE A 288 24.10 -12.24 4.99
N GLN A 289 24.33 -11.77 6.21
CA GLN A 289 24.23 -12.55 7.44
C GLN A 289 22.84 -12.34 8.06
N MET A 290 22.14 -13.43 8.35
CA MET A 290 20.86 -13.39 9.07
C MET A 290 21.07 -13.19 10.57
N TRP A 291 22.20 -13.68 11.08
CA TRP A 291 22.57 -13.56 12.49
C TRP A 291 23.87 -12.76 12.61
N PHE A 292 23.99 -11.89 13.61
CA PHE A 292 25.23 -11.18 13.96
C PHE A 292 25.09 -10.58 15.36
N ASP A 293 26.21 -10.26 16.01
CA ASP A 293 26.22 -9.62 17.33
C ASP A 293 25.82 -8.14 17.19
N PRO A 294 24.73 -7.68 17.83
CA PRO A 294 24.27 -6.29 17.73
C PRO A 294 25.20 -5.29 18.44
N ILE A 295 26.17 -5.74 19.25
CA ILE A 295 27.17 -4.88 19.88
C ILE A 295 28.24 -4.46 18.87
N LEU A 296 28.45 -5.26 17.83
CA LEU A 296 29.36 -4.97 16.72
C LEU A 296 28.63 -4.25 15.58
N ASP A 297 29.40 -3.63 14.67
CA ASP A 297 28.84 -3.00 13.48
C ASP A 297 28.08 -4.01 12.61
N ASN A 298 26.98 -3.57 12.00
CA ASN A 298 26.15 -4.42 11.15
C ASN A 298 26.91 -4.82 9.86
N PRO A 299 27.29 -6.10 9.70
CA PRO A 299 28.12 -6.52 8.58
C PRO A 299 27.41 -6.43 7.22
N ASN A 300 26.08 -6.30 7.22
CA ASN A 300 25.27 -6.24 6.01
C ASN A 300 25.33 -4.88 5.31
N GLU A 301 25.79 -3.81 5.99
CA GLU A 301 25.95 -2.49 5.37
C GLU A 301 27.02 -2.48 4.28
N GLU A 302 28.17 -3.12 4.53
CA GLU A 302 29.24 -3.28 3.55
C GLU A 302 28.78 -4.10 2.34
N VAL A 303 28.06 -5.19 2.61
CA VAL A 303 27.53 -6.09 1.58
C VAL A 303 26.55 -5.34 0.67
N ALA A 304 25.63 -4.58 1.25
CA ALA A 304 24.67 -3.77 0.50
C ALA A 304 25.38 -2.74 -0.39
N ARG A 305 26.40 -2.05 0.15
CA ARG A 305 27.22 -1.09 -0.60
C ARG A 305 27.92 -1.74 -1.80
N PHE A 306 28.57 -2.88 -1.58
CA PHE A 306 29.25 -3.62 -2.65
C PHE A 306 28.31 -3.99 -3.80
N TYR A 307 27.14 -4.57 -3.50
CA TYR A 307 26.20 -4.96 -4.56
C TYR A 307 25.58 -3.74 -5.26
N ALA A 308 25.28 -2.67 -4.53
CA ALA A 308 24.79 -1.42 -5.13
C ALA A 308 25.78 -0.81 -6.13
N GLU A 309 27.08 -0.78 -5.79
CA GLU A 309 28.14 -0.31 -6.68
C GLU A 309 28.28 -1.21 -7.92
N SER A 310 28.26 -2.54 -7.75
CA SER A 310 28.36 -3.49 -8.85
C SER A 310 27.20 -3.39 -9.85
N MET A 311 25.99 -3.09 -9.36
CA MET A 311 24.80 -2.91 -10.19
C MET A 311 24.83 -1.58 -10.96
N ASN A 312 25.39 -0.52 -10.37
CA ASN A 312 25.54 0.78 -11.04
C ASN A 312 26.69 0.80 -12.06
N GLY A 313 27.76 0.03 -11.84
CA GLY A 313 28.88 -0.09 -12.78
C GLY A 313 28.50 -0.77 -14.10
N ALA A 314 27.54 -1.70 -14.07
CA ALA A 314 27.03 -2.39 -15.27
C ALA A 314 26.31 -1.43 -16.25
N GLY A 315 25.71 -0.34 -15.77
CA GLY A 315 25.05 0.67 -16.62
C GLY A 315 26.01 1.66 -17.31
N LEU A 316 27.26 1.78 -16.83
CA LEU A 316 28.25 2.69 -17.39
C LEU A 316 28.98 2.12 -18.63
N HIS A 317 29.03 0.79 -18.77
CA HIS A 317 29.66 0.15 -19.94
C HIS A 317 28.82 0.25 -21.23
N GLU A 318 27.49 0.42 -21.13
CA GLU A 318 26.64 0.63 -22.32
C GLU A 318 26.67 2.07 -22.87
N ALA A 319 27.19 3.04 -22.10
CA ALA A 319 27.26 4.44 -22.51
C ALA A 319 28.60 4.84 -23.16
N TRP A 320 29.63 4.01 -23.08
CA TRP A 320 30.96 4.32 -23.63
C TRP A 320 31.03 4.27 -25.17
N PRO A 321 30.39 3.33 -25.89
CA PRO A 321 30.49 3.29 -27.36
C PRO A 321 29.80 4.50 -28.02
N LEU A 322 28.73 5.00 -27.40
CA LEU A 322 27.92 6.11 -27.93
C LEU A 322 28.58 7.48 -27.73
N ARG A 323 29.35 7.67 -26.65
CA ARG A 323 30.07 8.94 -26.41
C ARG A 323 31.33 9.08 -27.27
N CYS A 324 32.04 8.00 -27.57
CA CYS A 324 33.16 8.04 -28.51
C CYS A 324 32.69 8.23 -29.97
N GLY A 325 31.56 7.63 -30.36
CA GLY A 325 30.99 7.80 -31.69
C GLY A 325 30.53 9.24 -31.98
N LEU A 326 29.89 9.90 -31.01
CA LEU A 326 29.47 11.30 -31.18
C LEU A 326 30.64 12.28 -31.28
N LEU A 327 31.72 12.06 -30.53
CA LEU A 327 32.90 12.93 -30.56
C LEU A 327 33.61 12.84 -31.92
N LEU A 328 33.70 11.63 -32.50
CA LEU A 328 34.29 11.41 -33.82
C LEU A 328 33.43 11.99 -34.96
N LEU A 329 32.09 11.91 -34.86
CA LEU A 329 31.17 12.55 -35.81
C LEU A 329 31.22 14.08 -35.76
N LEU A 330 31.35 14.67 -34.57
CA LEU A 330 31.48 16.12 -34.40
C LEU A 330 32.82 16.65 -34.92
N LEU A 331 33.91 15.90 -34.76
CA LEU A 331 35.23 16.26 -35.31
C LEU A 331 35.26 16.17 -36.84
N TRP A 332 34.49 15.24 -37.44
CA TRP A 332 34.39 15.10 -38.90
C TRP A 332 33.54 16.19 -39.56
N LEU A 333 32.52 16.71 -38.85
CA LEU A 333 31.67 17.81 -39.34
C LEU A 333 32.32 19.20 -39.20
N LEU A 334 33.44 19.29 -38.48
CA LEU A 334 34.17 20.54 -38.22
C LEU A 334 35.52 20.61 -38.97
N SER A 335 35.85 19.61 -39.82
CA SER A 335 37.07 19.57 -40.63
C SER A 335 36.81 19.87 -42.10
#